data_AF-A0A2V9KXY2-F1
#
_entry.id   AF-A0A2V9KXY2-F1
#
_cell.length_a   1.000
_cell.length_b   1.000
_cell.length_c   1.000
_cell.angle_alpha   90.00
_cell.angle_beta   90.00
_cell.angle_gamma   90.00
#
_symmetry.space_group_name_H-M   'P 1'
#
loop_
_entity.id
_entity.type
_entity.pdbx_description
1 polymer ?
#
loop_
_entity_poly.entity_id
_entity_poly.type
_entity_poly.pdbx_seq_one_letter_code
_entity_poly.pdbx_strand_id
1 'polypeptide(L)' 'MAKRKFAIVWWSLDDVLEKAEELGVRITREEARRILQSNEERIAEAMTRAGWIPLEDAIWEEQRASISA' A
#
# COMPACT_ATOMS: atom_id res chain seq x y z
N MET A 1 -21.55 7.30 -15.84
CA MET A 1 -20.58 7.55 -14.76
C MET A 1 -19.52 6.46 -14.79
N ALA A 2 -18.24 6.80 -14.94
CA ALA A 2 -17.15 5.83 -14.83
C ALA A 2 -17.00 5.42 -13.35
N LYS A 3 -17.04 4.12 -13.05
CA LYS A 3 -16.79 3.62 -11.69
C LYS A 3 -15.32 3.87 -11.35
N ARG A 4 -15.03 4.61 -10.29
CA ARG A 4 -13.66 4.77 -9.77
C ARG A 4 -13.14 3.39 -9.34
N LYS A 5 -11.90 3.08 -9.71
CA LYS A 5 -11.23 1.82 -9.34
C LYS A 5 -10.29 2.10 -8.18
N PHE A 6 -10.49 1.36 -7.10
CA PHE A 6 -9.74 1.50 -5.85
C PHE A 6 -8.85 0.31 -5.62
N ALA A 7 -7.65 0.60 -5.15
CA ALA A 7 -6.57 -0.34 -4.98
C ALA A 7 -6.32 -0.57 -3.49
N ILE A 8 -6.25 -1.84 -3.07
CA ILE A 8 -5.87 -2.22 -1.71
C ILE A 8 -4.72 -3.21 -1.82
N VAL A 9 -3.58 -2.83 -1.26
CA VAL A 9 -2.45 -3.73 -1.01
C VAL A 9 -2.50 -4.08 0.46
N TRP A 10 -2.55 -5.36 0.79
CA TRP A 10 -2.52 -5.80 2.18
C TRP A 10 -1.42 -6.84 2.34
N TRP A 11 -0.26 -6.37 2.78
CA TRP A 11 0.83 -7.17 3.30
C TRP A 11 1.18 -6.61 4.67
N SER A 12 1.33 -7.48 5.64
CA SER A 12 1.80 -7.14 6.98
C SER A 12 3.32 -7.31 7.07
N LEU A 13 3.90 -6.76 8.13
CA LEU A 13 5.32 -6.95 8.43
C LEU A 13 5.65 -8.44 8.66
N ASP A 14 4.72 -9.19 9.24
CA ASP A 14 4.91 -10.61 9.52
C ASP A 14 4.88 -11.43 8.21
N ASP A 15 4.05 -11.06 7.23
CA ASP A 15 4.08 -11.69 5.89
C ASP A 15 5.46 -11.54 5.21
N VAL A 16 6.12 -10.39 5.39
CA VAL A 16 7.46 -10.14 4.85
C VAL A 16 8.51 -11.02 5.56
N LEU A 17 8.37 -11.21 6.87
CA LEU A 17 9.27 -12.05 7.66
C LEU A 17 9.10 -13.53 7.32
N GLU A 18 7.86 -14.01 7.26
CA GLU A 18 7.52 -15.38 6.84
C GLU A 18 8.06 -15.65 5.44
N LYS A 19 7.89 -14.70 4.51
CA LYS A 19 8.40 -14.88 3.15
C LYS A 19 9.93 -14.95 3.10
N ALA A 20 10.62 -14.17 3.92
CA ALA A 20 12.07 -14.22 4.00
C ALA A 20 12.56 -15.58 4.54
N GLU A 21 11.88 -16.13 5.55
CA GLU A 21 12.16 -17.45 6.10
C GLU A 21 11.95 -18.56 5.06
N GLU A 22 10.84 -18.53 4.30
CA GLU A 22 10.60 -19.46 3.18
C GLU A 22 11.72 -19.46 2.13
N LEU A 23 12.30 -18.28 1.89
CA LEU A 23 13.39 -18.10 0.93
C LEU A 23 14.77 -18.43 1.52
N GLY A 24 14.85 -18.81 2.80
CA GLY A 24 16.10 -19.06 3.51
C GLY A 24 16.93 -17.79 3.73
N VAL A 25 16.30 -16.61 3.66
CA VAL A 25 16.96 -15.31 3.84
C VAL A 25 16.69 -14.82 5.26
N ARG A 26 17.75 -14.62 6.04
CA ARG A 26 17.63 -14.02 7.37
C ARG A 26 17.64 -12.50 7.24
N ILE A 27 16.53 -11.87 7.56
CA ILE A 27 16.39 -10.42 7.65
C ILE A 27 16.01 -10.00 9.06
N THR A 28 16.37 -8.77 9.44
CA THR A 28 15.92 -8.13 10.66
C THR A 28 14.51 -7.57 10.49
N ARG A 29 13.84 -7.30 11.62
CA ARG A 29 12.52 -6.64 11.62
C ARG A 29 12.56 -5.24 10.99
N GLU A 30 13.69 -4.54 11.10
CA GLU A 30 13.90 -3.23 10.48
C GLU A 30 14.05 -3.34 8.95
N GLU A 31 14.78 -4.34 8.45
CA GLU A 31 14.87 -4.61 7.02
C GLU A 31 13.52 -5.03 6.44
N ALA A 32 12.77 -5.88 7.15
CA ALA A 32 11.41 -6.25 6.75
C ALA A 32 10.50 -5.02 6.63
N ARG A 33 10.60 -4.05 7.56
CA ARG A 33 9.83 -2.80 7.50
C ARG A 33 10.18 -1.98 6.26
N ARG A 34 11.47 -1.84 5.94
CA ARG A 34 11.92 -1.11 4.75
C ARG A 34 11.47 -1.76 3.46
N ILE A 35 11.49 -3.10 3.41
CA ILE A 35 10.98 -3.87 2.27
C ILE A 35 9.48 -3.64 2.10
N LEU A 36 8.72 -3.73 3.19
CA LEU A 36 7.27 -3.49 3.17
C LEU A 36 6.96 -2.09 2.63
N GLN A 37 7.56 -1.05 3.23
CA GLN A 37 7.36 0.34 2.81
C GLN A 37 7.73 0.54 1.34
N SER A 38 8.88 0.02 0.89
CA SER A 38 9.30 0.16 -0.51
C SER A 38 8.33 -0.53 -1.47
N ASN A 39 7.78 -1.68 -1.09
CA ASN A 39 6.78 -2.37 -1.90
C ASN A 39 5.46 -1.59 -1.96
N GLU A 40 4.99 -1.06 -0.83
CA GLU A 40 3.79 -0.23 -0.76
C GLU A 40 3.91 1.00 -1.67
N GLU A 41 5.02 1.73 -1.59
CA GLU A 41 5.29 2.90 -2.45
C GLU A 41 5.29 2.53 -3.94
N ARG A 42 5.96 1.43 -4.32
CA ARG A 42 6.04 0.98 -5.71
C ARG A 42 4.68 0.55 -6.26
N ILE A 43 3.87 -0.11 -5.43
CA ILE A 43 2.54 -0.56 -5.84
C ILE A 43 1.59 0.65 -5.94
N ALA A 44 1.64 1.59 -5.00
CA ALA A 44 0.90 2.84 -5.08
C ALA A 44 1.22 3.60 -6.37
N GLU A 45 2.50 3.77 -6.71
CA GLU A 45 2.93 4.42 -7.96
C GLU A 45 2.41 3.67 -9.21
N ALA A 46 2.50 2.33 -9.21
CA ALA A 46 1.98 1.51 -10.31
C ALA A 46 0.46 1.65 -10.47
N MET A 47 -0.28 1.72 -9.36
CA MET A 47 -1.72 1.88 -9.34
C MET A 47 -2.14 3.27 -9.82
N THR A 48 -1.48 4.33 -9.35
CA THR A 48 -1.69 5.69 -9.85
C THR A 48 -1.44 5.78 -11.36
N ARG A 49 -0.35 5.18 -11.87
CA ARG A 49 -0.08 5.14 -13.32
C ARG A 49 -1.15 4.36 -14.10
N ALA A 50 -1.74 3.34 -13.50
CA ALA A 50 -2.85 2.58 -14.10
C ALA A 50 -4.21 3.30 -13.99
N GLY A 51 -4.26 4.51 -13.43
CA GLY A 51 -5.49 5.29 -13.23
C GLY A 51 -6.32 4.87 -12.03
N TRP A 52 -5.72 4.18 -11.06
CA TRP A 52 -6.35 3.82 -9.78
C TRP A 52 -6.00 4.88 -8.74
N ILE A 53 -6.92 5.12 -7.81
CA ILE A 53 -6.72 6.07 -6.71
C ILE A 53 -6.36 5.26 -5.46
N PRO A 54 -5.22 5.52 -4.80
CA PRO A 54 -4.90 4.92 -3.51
C PRO A 54 -6.00 5.19 -2.49
N LEU A 55 -6.39 4.18 -1.71
CA LEU A 55 -7.53 4.30 -0.80
C LEU A 55 -7.30 5.35 0.29
N GLU A 56 -6.05 5.53 0.75
CA GLU A 56 -5.69 6.56 1.73
C GLU A 56 -6.07 7.95 1.22
N ASP A 57 -5.71 8.28 -0.01
CA ASP A 57 -6.05 9.57 -0.63
C ASP A 57 -7.57 9.75 -0.82
N ALA A 58 -8.27 8.67 -1.17
CA ALA A 58 -9.73 8.70 -1.34
C ALA A 58 -10.47 9.00 -0.03
N ILE A 59 -9.99 8.46 1.11
CA ILE A 59 -10.57 8.70 2.44
C ILE A 59 -10.33 10.16 2.87
N TRP A 60 -9.16 10.73 2.60
CA TRP A 60 -8.85 12.13 2.92
C TRP A 60 -9.66 13.14 2.09
N GLU A 61 -9.92 12.85 0.81
CA GLU A 61 -10.75 13.71 -0.05
C GLU A 61 -12.22 13.75 0.41
N GLU A 62 -12.80 12.60 0.75
CA GLU A 62 -14.18 12.52 1.24
C GLU A 62 -14.37 13.25 2.58
N GLN A 63 -13.37 13.18 3.46
CA GLN A 63 -13.38 13.93 4.73
C GLN A 63 -13.27 15.45 4.52
N ARG A 64 -12.42 15.93 3.59
CA ARG A 64 -12.32 17.38 3.28
C ARG A 64 -13.57 17.95 2.66
N ALA A 65 -14.19 17.21 1.74
CA ALA A 65 -15.45 17.60 1.11
C ALA A 65 -16.59 17.71 2.13
N SER A 66 -16.58 16.86 3.17
CA SER A 66 -17.58 16.87 4.25
C SER A 66 -17.38 18.00 5.27
N ILE A 67 -16.14 18.51 5.42
CA ILE A 67 -15.83 19.62 6.35
C ILE A 67 -16.08 21.00 5.71
N SER A 68 -16.07 21.08 4.38
CA SER A 68 -16.18 22.34 3.62
C SER A 68 -17.58 22.61 3.05
N ALA A 69 -18.57 21.76 3.39
CA ALA A 69 -19.98 21.85 3.00
C ALA A 69 -20.85 22.24 4.21
#